data_AF-A0AA85BYD4-F1
#
_entry.id   AF-A0AA85BYD4-F1
#
_cell.length_a   1.000
_cell.length_b   1.000
_cell.length_c   1.000
_cell.angle_alpha   90.00
_cell.angle_beta   90.00
_cell.angle_gamma   90.00
#
_symmetry.space_group_name_H-M   'P 1'
#
loop_
_entity.id
_entity.type
_entity.pdbx_description
1 polymer ?
#
loop_
_entity_poly.entity_id
_entity_poly.type
_entity_poly.pdbx_seq_one_letter_code
_entity_poly.pdbx_strand_id
1 'polypeptide(L)'
;MISGKLKNFRKTIEDVREGKEHALEAIRKDLTSIPYIPELAKLDHLRSLTLSHNKITEIPQEISTLQTLEHLNLFNNCIMNISPKIVELTYLRSLNLGMNKLSVLPRGFGAFPSLEILDLTYNNLKETSLPDNFFNLVTLRALYLSDNDFEHIPPGIGKLLNLEILALRDNDLVSLPAEICLLTRLKELHLQNNRLAVLPPELGILDLCGPKQVAKLSGNDWVSPIEDQLQVGLSHVFDYIRSETYKFLYQRHIAADNKPRPIADKSKKISRKVQ
;
A
#
# COMPACT_ATOMS: atom_id res chain seq x y z
N MET A 1 -30.99 10.93 -13.61
CA MET A 1 -30.64 9.95 -14.66
C MET A 1 -29.66 8.87 -14.16
N ILE A 2 -29.79 8.42 -12.89
CA ILE A 2 -28.93 7.39 -12.26
C ILE A 2 -29.51 5.96 -12.44
N SER A 3 -30.83 5.84 -12.60
CA SER A 3 -31.52 4.53 -12.57
C SER A 3 -31.16 3.60 -13.73
N GLY A 4 -30.82 4.13 -14.91
CA GLY A 4 -30.40 3.31 -16.06
C GLY A 4 -28.99 2.71 -15.88
N LYS A 5 -28.05 3.46 -15.26
CA LYS A 5 -26.65 3.05 -15.10
C LYS A 5 -26.47 1.88 -14.11
N LEU A 6 -27.39 1.77 -13.15
CA LEU A 6 -27.40 0.75 -12.08
C LEU A 6 -28.39 -0.40 -12.32
N LYS A 7 -29.05 -0.46 -13.49
CA LYS A 7 -30.02 -1.53 -13.78
C LYS A 7 -29.37 -2.92 -13.69
N ASN A 8 -28.16 -3.06 -14.24
CA ASN A 8 -27.40 -4.31 -14.14
C ASN A 8 -26.96 -4.58 -12.70
N PHE A 9 -26.55 -3.54 -11.95
CA PHE A 9 -26.17 -3.67 -10.54
C PHE A 9 -27.32 -4.23 -9.69
N ARG A 10 -28.56 -3.74 -9.89
CA ARG A 10 -29.74 -4.27 -9.20
C ARG A 10 -30.07 -5.71 -9.58
N LYS A 11 -29.87 -6.08 -10.85
CA LYS A 11 -30.05 -7.47 -11.27
C LYS A 11 -29.03 -8.37 -10.55
N THR A 12 -27.77 -7.98 -10.51
CA THR A 12 -26.71 -8.74 -9.83
C THR A 12 -26.96 -8.82 -8.32
N ILE A 13 -27.57 -7.80 -7.70
CA ILE A 13 -28.00 -7.89 -6.28
C ILE A 13 -28.95 -9.08 -6.06
N GLU A 14 -29.92 -9.31 -6.96
CA GLU A 14 -30.83 -10.46 -6.85
C GLU A 14 -30.10 -11.77 -7.14
N ASP A 15 -29.19 -11.82 -8.12
CA ASP A 15 -28.38 -13.01 -8.40
C ASP A 15 -27.49 -13.40 -7.19
N VAL A 16 -26.92 -12.41 -6.49
CA VAL A 16 -26.15 -12.62 -5.24
C VAL A 16 -27.07 -13.04 -4.10
N ARG A 17 -28.27 -12.46 -4.00
CA ARG A 17 -29.27 -12.86 -2.99
C ARG A 17 -29.67 -14.33 -3.17
N GLU A 18 -29.78 -14.80 -4.40
CA GLU A 18 -30.08 -16.20 -4.72
C GLU A 18 -28.85 -17.13 -4.64
N GLY A 19 -27.67 -16.60 -4.30
CA GLY A 19 -26.43 -17.37 -4.19
C GLY A 19 -25.83 -17.84 -5.52
N LYS A 20 -26.30 -17.28 -6.64
CA LYS A 20 -25.75 -17.57 -7.99
C LYS A 20 -24.43 -16.86 -8.24
N GLU A 21 -24.23 -15.72 -7.56
CA GLU A 21 -23.04 -14.89 -7.64
C GLU A 21 -22.55 -14.53 -6.24
N HIS A 22 -21.25 -14.22 -6.13
CA HIS A 22 -20.64 -13.77 -4.87
C HIS A 22 -19.99 -12.39 -4.99
N ALA A 23 -20.05 -11.78 -6.17
CA ALA A 23 -19.42 -10.51 -6.48
C ALA A 23 -20.43 -9.48 -6.98
N LEU A 24 -20.26 -8.23 -6.55
CA LEU A 24 -21.00 -7.08 -7.06
C LEU A 24 -20.04 -6.06 -7.62
N GLU A 25 -20.35 -5.58 -8.83
CA GLU A 25 -19.50 -4.63 -9.53
C GLU A 25 -20.29 -3.44 -10.08
N ALA A 26 -19.84 -2.23 -9.76
CA ALA A 26 -20.34 -1.00 -10.36
C ALA A 26 -19.17 -0.12 -10.79
N ILE A 27 -18.60 -0.43 -11.96
CA ILE A 27 -17.43 0.27 -12.51
C ILE A 27 -17.89 1.39 -13.45
N ARG A 28 -17.27 2.59 -13.37
CA ARG A 28 -17.57 3.75 -14.24
C ARG A 28 -19.05 4.15 -14.24
N LYS A 29 -19.63 4.28 -13.04
CA LYS A 29 -21.06 4.59 -12.84
C LYS A 29 -21.33 6.00 -12.32
N ASP A 30 -20.29 6.82 -12.17
CA ASP A 30 -20.36 8.16 -11.59
C ASP A 30 -20.96 8.18 -10.16
N LEU A 31 -20.73 7.10 -9.40
CA LEU A 31 -21.21 7.02 -8.01
C LEU A 31 -20.44 7.99 -7.13
N THR A 32 -21.15 8.80 -6.35
CA THR A 32 -20.55 9.73 -5.37
C THR A 32 -20.50 9.14 -3.96
N SER A 33 -21.20 8.03 -3.73
CA SER A 33 -21.21 7.27 -2.48
C SER A 33 -21.41 5.78 -2.78
N ILE A 34 -21.13 4.92 -1.79
CA ILE A 34 -21.41 3.49 -1.87
C ILE A 34 -22.95 3.31 -1.83
N PRO A 35 -23.58 2.80 -2.90
CA PRO A 35 -25.03 2.75 -2.99
C PRO A 35 -25.59 1.52 -2.26
N TYR A 36 -26.84 1.62 -1.80
CA TYR A 36 -27.63 0.48 -1.29
C TYR A 36 -27.00 -0.31 -0.13
N ILE A 37 -26.18 0.32 0.73
CA ILE A 37 -25.53 -0.38 1.85
C ILE A 37 -26.51 -1.21 2.69
N PRO A 38 -27.71 -0.71 3.08
CA PRO A 38 -28.67 -1.50 3.86
C PRO A 38 -29.17 -2.75 3.13
N GLU A 39 -29.27 -2.72 1.81
CA GLU A 39 -29.64 -3.88 0.99
C GLU A 39 -28.46 -4.83 0.80
N LEU A 40 -27.26 -4.31 0.60
CA LEU A 40 -26.02 -5.09 0.49
C LEU A 40 -25.72 -5.86 1.79
N ALA A 41 -26.02 -5.26 2.94
CA ALA A 41 -25.85 -5.88 4.25
C ALA A 41 -26.72 -7.14 4.46
N LYS A 42 -27.77 -7.31 3.67
CA LYS A 42 -28.67 -8.48 3.72
C LYS A 42 -28.22 -9.62 2.78
N LEU A 43 -27.07 -9.46 2.11
CA LEU A 43 -26.57 -10.44 1.14
C LEU A 43 -25.58 -11.40 1.80
N ASP A 44 -26.08 -12.53 2.29
CA ASP A 44 -25.29 -13.56 2.99
C ASP A 44 -24.17 -14.17 2.10
N HIS A 45 -24.34 -14.08 0.78
CA HIS A 45 -23.42 -14.63 -0.21
C HIS A 45 -22.45 -13.60 -0.80
N LEU A 46 -22.55 -12.31 -0.43
CA LEU A 46 -21.63 -11.29 -0.93
C LEU A 46 -20.22 -11.55 -0.38
N ARG A 47 -19.23 -11.63 -1.26
CA ARG A 47 -17.80 -11.80 -0.91
C ARG A 47 -16.92 -10.72 -1.52
N SER A 48 -17.28 -10.21 -2.69
CA SER A 48 -16.53 -9.18 -3.39
C SER A 48 -17.40 -7.98 -3.76
N LEU A 49 -16.90 -6.77 -3.50
CA LEU A 49 -17.52 -5.52 -3.90
C LEU A 49 -16.51 -4.64 -4.63
N THR A 50 -16.75 -4.42 -5.93
CA THR A 50 -15.92 -3.59 -6.79
C THR A 50 -16.68 -2.33 -7.22
N LEU A 51 -16.21 -1.16 -6.78
CA LEU A 51 -16.77 0.15 -7.08
C LEU A 51 -15.73 1.07 -7.71
N SER A 52 -14.84 0.52 -8.55
CA SER A 52 -13.71 1.25 -9.13
C SER A 52 -14.11 2.25 -10.22
N HIS A 53 -13.27 3.26 -10.44
CA HIS A 53 -13.49 4.32 -11.43
C HIS A 53 -14.83 5.06 -11.22
N ASN A 54 -15.12 5.45 -9.98
CA ASN A 54 -16.27 6.29 -9.64
C ASN A 54 -15.79 7.60 -9.03
N LYS A 55 -16.68 8.31 -8.33
CA LYS A 55 -16.44 9.61 -7.69
C LYS A 55 -16.74 9.53 -6.18
N ILE A 56 -16.58 8.35 -5.58
CA ILE A 56 -16.90 8.12 -4.17
C ILE A 56 -15.95 8.93 -3.32
N THR A 57 -16.47 9.72 -2.37
CA THR A 57 -15.68 10.66 -1.58
C THR A 57 -15.31 10.16 -0.18
N GLU A 58 -15.99 9.12 0.30
CA GLU A 58 -15.75 8.56 1.63
C GLU A 58 -16.17 7.10 1.73
N ILE A 59 -15.61 6.40 2.71
CA ILE A 59 -16.12 5.10 3.18
C ILE A 59 -16.90 5.34 4.46
N PRO A 60 -18.25 5.23 4.43
CA PRO A 60 -19.09 5.56 5.55
C PRO A 60 -19.07 4.45 6.60
N GLN A 61 -19.57 4.73 7.81
CA GLN A 61 -19.54 3.75 8.90
C GLN A 61 -20.40 2.50 8.63
N GLU A 62 -21.45 2.65 7.83
CA GLU A 62 -22.39 1.59 7.48
C GLU A 62 -21.71 0.48 6.67
N ILE A 63 -20.50 0.72 6.11
CA ILE A 63 -19.72 -0.33 5.45
C ILE A 63 -19.49 -1.52 6.38
N SER A 64 -19.40 -1.30 7.69
CA SER A 64 -19.16 -2.37 8.66
C SER A 64 -20.32 -3.37 8.74
N THR A 65 -21.48 -3.07 8.17
CA THR A 65 -22.59 -4.01 8.10
C THR A 65 -22.36 -5.14 7.09
N LEU A 66 -21.40 -5.01 6.17
CA LEU A 66 -21.09 -6.03 5.15
C LEU A 66 -20.21 -7.16 5.72
N GLN A 67 -20.72 -7.86 6.74
CA GLN A 67 -19.98 -8.84 7.54
C GLN A 67 -19.46 -10.07 6.77
N THR A 68 -19.89 -10.26 5.52
CA THR A 68 -19.50 -11.38 4.67
C THR A 68 -18.38 -11.02 3.69
N LEU A 69 -18.00 -9.73 3.60
CA LEU A 69 -17.12 -9.23 2.57
C LEU A 69 -15.65 -9.65 2.78
N GLU A 70 -15.05 -10.25 1.74
CA GLU A 70 -13.64 -10.65 1.71
C GLU A 70 -12.78 -9.71 0.86
N HIS A 71 -13.37 -9.09 -0.17
CA HIS A 71 -12.67 -8.21 -1.11
C HIS A 71 -13.44 -6.91 -1.31
N LEU A 72 -12.78 -5.79 -1.05
CA LEU A 72 -13.29 -4.44 -1.30
C LEU A 72 -12.35 -3.70 -2.23
N ASN A 73 -12.84 -3.37 -3.43
CA ASN A 73 -12.10 -2.63 -4.43
C ASN A 73 -12.75 -1.26 -4.69
N LEU A 74 -12.07 -0.20 -4.25
CA LEU A 74 -12.45 1.20 -4.39
C LEU A 74 -11.40 1.98 -5.20
N PHE A 75 -10.64 1.28 -6.05
CA PHE A 75 -9.59 1.87 -6.88
C PHE A 75 -10.12 3.00 -7.78
N ASN A 76 -9.35 4.08 -7.91
CA ASN A 76 -9.69 5.25 -8.74
C ASN A 76 -11.05 5.86 -8.36
N ASN A 77 -11.07 6.50 -7.19
CA ASN A 77 -12.19 7.25 -6.64
C ASN A 77 -11.67 8.58 -6.05
N CYS A 78 -12.52 9.30 -5.32
CA CYS A 78 -12.18 10.57 -4.68
C CYS A 78 -12.15 10.46 -3.14
N ILE A 79 -11.84 9.28 -2.59
CA ILE A 79 -11.98 9.01 -1.16
C ILE A 79 -10.97 9.85 -0.38
N MET A 80 -11.48 10.68 0.53
CA MET A 80 -10.69 11.50 1.45
C MET A 80 -10.75 10.98 2.88
N ASN A 81 -11.88 10.36 3.25
CA ASN A 81 -12.16 9.90 4.61
C ASN A 81 -12.56 8.43 4.62
N ILE A 82 -12.06 7.71 5.62
CA ILE A 82 -12.43 6.32 5.90
C ILE A 82 -12.96 6.26 7.32
N SER A 83 -14.17 5.74 7.50
CA SER A 83 -14.69 5.47 8.85
C SER A 83 -13.81 4.45 9.59
N PRO A 84 -13.48 4.66 10.87
CA PRO A 84 -12.71 3.68 11.66
C PRO A 84 -13.41 2.32 11.75
N LYS A 85 -14.74 2.26 11.56
CA LYS A 85 -15.50 1.01 11.58
C LYS A 85 -15.20 0.06 10.42
N ILE A 86 -14.42 0.48 9.41
CA ILE A 86 -14.00 -0.43 8.33
C ILE A 86 -13.28 -1.68 8.87
N VAL A 87 -12.60 -1.58 10.01
CA VAL A 87 -11.88 -2.69 10.64
C VAL A 87 -12.80 -3.78 11.21
N GLU A 88 -14.09 -3.49 11.36
CA GLU A 88 -15.12 -4.45 11.80
C GLU A 88 -15.50 -5.46 10.69
N LEU A 89 -14.96 -5.29 9.48
CA LEU A 89 -15.06 -6.28 8.40
C LEU A 89 -14.12 -7.47 8.68
N THR A 90 -14.58 -8.38 9.53
CA THR A 90 -13.79 -9.47 10.11
C THR A 90 -13.19 -10.46 9.09
N TYR A 91 -13.84 -10.62 7.94
CA TYR A 91 -13.41 -11.51 6.84
C TYR A 91 -12.66 -10.78 5.72
N LEU A 92 -12.46 -9.47 5.81
CA LEU A 92 -11.82 -8.70 4.75
C LEU A 92 -10.35 -9.11 4.59
N ARG A 93 -10.02 -9.70 3.45
CA ARG A 93 -8.68 -10.16 3.07
C ARG A 93 -7.97 -9.21 2.13
N SER A 94 -8.72 -8.50 1.28
CA SER A 94 -8.15 -7.56 0.31
C SER A 94 -8.88 -6.23 0.33
N LEU A 95 -8.13 -5.15 0.54
CA LEU A 95 -8.61 -3.78 0.50
C LEU A 95 -7.79 -2.98 -0.53
N ASN A 96 -8.43 -2.59 -1.63
CA ASN A 96 -7.84 -1.71 -2.63
C ASN A 96 -8.43 -0.30 -2.52
N LEU A 97 -7.58 0.65 -2.13
CA LEU A 97 -7.84 2.07 -2.02
C LEU A 97 -6.87 2.88 -2.89
N GLY A 98 -6.27 2.24 -3.89
CA GLY A 98 -5.35 2.89 -4.79
C GLY A 98 -6.02 4.00 -5.60
N MET A 99 -5.26 5.05 -5.93
CA MET A 99 -5.71 6.18 -6.74
C MET A 99 -6.93 6.88 -6.10
N ASN A 100 -6.74 7.35 -4.87
CA ASN A 100 -7.72 8.13 -4.10
C ASN A 100 -7.07 9.43 -3.60
N LYS A 101 -7.68 10.11 -2.63
CA LYS A 101 -7.21 11.39 -2.09
C LYS A 101 -6.95 11.29 -0.58
N LEU A 102 -6.53 10.11 -0.11
CA LEU A 102 -6.29 9.86 1.31
C LEU A 102 -5.07 10.64 1.78
N SER A 103 -5.25 11.46 2.80
CA SER A 103 -4.17 12.18 3.48
C SER A 103 -3.90 11.67 4.89
N VAL A 104 -4.83 10.88 5.46
CA VAL A 104 -4.73 10.27 6.79
C VAL A 104 -5.53 8.98 6.82
N LEU A 105 -5.05 7.97 7.56
CA LEU A 105 -5.79 6.76 7.88
C LEU A 105 -6.41 6.91 9.28
N PRO A 106 -7.64 6.39 9.51
CA PRO A 106 -8.33 6.56 10.78
C PRO A 106 -7.60 5.84 11.93
N ARG A 107 -7.82 6.31 13.16
CA ARG A 107 -7.33 5.59 14.35
C ARG A 107 -7.89 4.16 14.35
N GLY A 108 -7.05 3.21 14.74
CA GLY A 108 -7.44 1.81 14.77
C GLY A 108 -7.28 1.09 13.44
N PHE A 109 -6.90 1.75 12.33
CA PHE A 109 -6.80 1.12 11.00
C PHE A 109 -5.95 -0.17 10.97
N GLY A 110 -4.98 -0.31 11.88
CA GLY A 110 -4.20 -1.54 12.00
C GLY A 110 -4.88 -2.72 12.72
N ALA A 111 -6.19 -2.65 12.98
CA ALA A 111 -6.95 -3.66 13.74
C ALA A 111 -7.74 -4.64 12.88
N PHE A 112 -7.49 -4.71 11.56
CA PHE A 112 -8.13 -5.71 10.71
C PHE A 112 -7.73 -7.13 11.14
N PRO A 113 -8.69 -8.03 11.41
CA PRO A 113 -8.37 -9.39 11.87
C PRO A 113 -7.72 -10.29 10.81
N SER A 114 -8.04 -10.07 9.54
CA SER A 114 -7.75 -11.02 8.45
C SER A 114 -7.16 -10.39 7.18
N LEU A 115 -6.73 -9.12 7.22
CA LEU A 115 -6.32 -8.39 6.02
C LEU A 115 -4.95 -8.88 5.52
N GLU A 116 -4.91 -9.41 4.29
CA GLU A 116 -3.71 -9.96 3.66
C GLU A 116 -3.13 -9.02 2.61
N ILE A 117 -3.97 -8.26 1.91
CA ILE A 117 -3.58 -7.37 0.82
C ILE A 117 -4.14 -5.97 1.08
N LEU A 118 -3.24 -4.99 1.13
CA LEU A 118 -3.59 -3.58 1.27
C LEU A 118 -2.90 -2.77 0.17
N ASP A 119 -3.70 -2.16 -0.69
CA ASP A 119 -3.24 -1.25 -1.73
C ASP A 119 -3.68 0.18 -1.42
N LEU A 120 -2.70 1.03 -1.14
CA LEU A 120 -2.82 2.47 -0.87
C LEU A 120 -2.02 3.31 -1.88
N THR A 121 -1.69 2.73 -3.03
CA THR A 121 -0.91 3.38 -4.09
C THR A 121 -1.59 4.65 -4.59
N TYR A 122 -0.85 5.68 -5.04
CA TYR A 122 -1.42 6.90 -5.61
C TYR A 122 -2.37 7.63 -4.64
N ASN A 123 -1.88 7.94 -3.44
CA ASN A 123 -2.58 8.75 -2.46
C ASN A 123 -1.66 9.89 -1.97
N ASN A 124 -2.03 10.54 -0.88
CA ASN A 124 -1.34 11.70 -0.32
C ASN A 124 -0.83 11.38 1.10
N LEU A 125 -0.48 10.12 1.34
CA LEU A 125 -0.05 9.61 2.65
C LEU A 125 1.42 9.93 2.91
N LYS A 126 1.74 10.16 4.17
CA LYS A 126 3.09 10.30 4.71
C LYS A 126 3.18 9.55 6.04
N GLU A 127 4.31 9.60 6.74
CA GLU A 127 4.51 8.85 7.99
C GLU A 127 3.49 9.23 9.05
N THR A 128 3.21 10.53 9.20
CA THR A 128 2.22 11.04 10.16
C THR A 128 0.77 10.71 9.77
N SER A 129 0.54 10.19 8.56
CA SER A 129 -0.78 9.76 8.09
C SER A 129 -1.14 8.36 8.59
N LEU A 130 -0.15 7.57 9.02
CA LEU A 130 -0.35 6.22 9.55
C LEU A 130 -0.66 6.31 11.06
N PRO A 131 -1.70 5.62 11.56
CA PRO A 131 -1.94 5.53 13.00
C PRO A 131 -0.88 4.65 13.69
N ASP A 132 -0.69 4.84 15.00
CA ASP A 132 0.33 4.10 15.79
C ASP A 132 0.21 2.58 15.67
N ASN A 133 -1.00 2.07 15.48
CA ASN A 133 -1.26 0.65 15.35
C ASN A 133 -1.16 0.12 13.92
N PHE A 134 -0.83 0.93 12.90
CA PHE A 134 -0.84 0.54 11.48
C PHE A 134 -0.07 -0.76 11.23
N PHE A 135 1.09 -0.93 11.86
CA PHE A 135 1.92 -2.12 11.69
C PHE A 135 1.50 -3.32 12.56
N ASN A 136 0.32 -3.27 13.20
CA ASN A 136 -0.28 -4.43 13.86
C ASN A 136 -1.07 -5.33 12.89
N LEU A 137 -1.09 -4.99 11.59
CA LEU A 137 -1.64 -5.80 10.50
C LEU A 137 -0.77 -7.03 10.20
N VAL A 138 -0.54 -7.87 11.20
CA VAL A 138 0.39 -9.01 11.15
C VAL A 138 0.00 -10.08 10.13
N THR A 139 -1.22 -10.04 9.62
CA THR A 139 -1.72 -10.92 8.55
C THR A 139 -1.32 -10.45 7.15
N LEU A 140 -0.80 -9.22 6.99
CA LEU A 140 -0.45 -8.68 5.68
C LEU A 140 0.64 -9.51 5.00
N ARG A 141 0.41 -9.74 3.72
CA ARG A 141 1.30 -10.40 2.76
C ARG A 141 1.72 -9.46 1.65
N ALA A 142 0.88 -8.50 1.27
CA ALA A 142 1.22 -7.48 0.29
C ALA A 142 0.79 -6.08 0.75
N LEU A 143 1.75 -5.15 0.74
CA LEU A 143 1.54 -3.75 1.07
C LEU A 143 2.05 -2.86 -0.06
N TYR A 144 1.13 -2.13 -0.68
CA TYR A 144 1.43 -1.18 -1.74
C TYR A 144 1.22 0.25 -1.26
N LEU A 145 2.29 1.03 -1.26
CA LEU A 145 2.37 2.43 -0.83
C LEU A 145 3.03 3.30 -1.90
N SER A 146 3.10 2.86 -3.15
CA SER A 146 3.81 3.58 -4.21
C SER A 146 3.09 4.89 -4.58
N ASP A 147 3.82 5.91 -5.06
CA ASP A 147 3.30 7.25 -5.36
C ASP A 147 2.50 7.85 -4.18
N ASN A 148 3.20 8.03 -3.06
CA ASN A 148 2.76 8.75 -1.87
C ASN A 148 3.87 9.74 -1.47
N ASP A 149 3.79 10.36 -0.29
CA ASP A 149 4.73 11.36 0.21
C ASP A 149 5.56 10.87 1.41
N PHE A 150 5.90 9.57 1.47
CA PHE A 150 6.76 9.01 2.53
C PHE A 150 8.22 9.44 2.32
N GLU A 151 8.81 10.07 3.33
CA GLU A 151 10.27 10.29 3.46
C GLU A 151 10.95 9.21 4.31
N HIS A 152 10.22 8.61 5.23
CA HIS A 152 10.67 7.50 6.07
C HIS A 152 9.57 6.45 6.18
N ILE A 153 9.94 5.21 6.43
CA ILE A 153 8.99 4.19 6.90
C ILE A 153 9.28 3.94 8.38
N PRO A 154 8.27 4.02 9.27
CA PRO A 154 8.52 3.79 10.69
C PRO A 154 9.09 2.38 10.96
N PRO A 155 9.96 2.23 11.97
CA PRO A 155 10.52 0.94 12.42
C PRO A 155 9.48 -0.17 12.66
N GLY A 156 8.23 0.22 12.95
CA GLY A 156 7.11 -0.69 13.12
C GLY A 156 6.90 -1.65 11.94
N ILE A 157 7.38 -1.34 10.73
CA ILE A 157 7.32 -2.24 9.56
C ILE A 157 7.82 -3.66 9.88
N GLY A 158 8.82 -3.80 10.75
CA GLY A 158 9.36 -5.10 11.16
C GLY A 158 8.37 -6.02 11.88
N LYS A 159 7.18 -5.52 12.27
CA LYS A 159 6.09 -6.33 12.83
C LYS A 159 5.32 -7.12 11.76
N LEU A 160 5.41 -6.75 10.49
CA LEU A 160 4.69 -7.39 9.39
C LEU A 160 5.41 -8.67 8.92
N LEU A 161 5.58 -9.64 9.82
CA LEU A 161 6.41 -10.84 9.62
C LEU A 161 5.93 -11.75 8.47
N ASN A 162 4.67 -11.61 8.04
CA ASN A 162 4.10 -12.35 6.91
C ASN A 162 4.24 -11.64 5.56
N LEU A 163 4.84 -10.45 5.52
CA LEU A 163 4.91 -9.63 4.32
C LEU A 163 5.82 -10.27 3.27
N GLU A 164 5.28 -10.47 2.07
CA GLU A 164 5.95 -11.02 0.90
C GLU A 164 6.23 -9.93 -0.15
N ILE A 165 5.38 -8.90 -0.23
CA ILE A 165 5.50 -7.80 -1.20
C ILE A 165 5.43 -6.46 -0.47
N LEU A 166 6.46 -5.64 -0.66
CA LEU A 166 6.51 -4.25 -0.20
C LEU A 166 6.82 -3.33 -1.37
N ALA A 167 5.85 -2.50 -1.76
CA ALA A 167 6.01 -1.56 -2.86
C ALA A 167 5.99 -0.09 -2.39
N LEU A 168 7.13 0.57 -2.49
CA LEU A 168 7.41 1.92 -1.99
C LEU A 168 7.91 2.85 -3.10
N ARG A 169 7.72 2.47 -4.37
CA ARG A 169 8.18 3.23 -5.54
C ARG A 169 7.57 4.65 -5.57
N ASP A 170 8.28 5.60 -6.19
CA ASP A 170 7.78 6.97 -6.44
C ASP A 170 7.38 7.71 -5.14
N ASN A 171 8.12 7.49 -4.06
CA ASN A 171 8.01 8.23 -2.80
C ASN A 171 9.18 9.22 -2.66
N ASP A 172 9.36 9.77 -1.46
CA ASP A 172 10.41 10.72 -1.11
C ASP A 172 11.43 10.09 -0.14
N LEU A 173 11.55 8.75 -0.11
CA LEU A 173 12.29 8.03 0.93
C LEU A 173 13.76 8.42 0.96
N VAL A 174 14.26 8.85 2.12
CA VAL A 174 15.68 9.21 2.34
C VAL A 174 16.47 8.09 3.01
N SER A 175 15.78 7.21 3.75
CA SER A 175 16.37 6.03 4.38
C SER A 175 15.33 4.93 4.57
N LEU A 176 15.82 3.73 4.87
CA LEU A 176 15.00 2.60 5.30
C LEU A 176 15.33 2.25 6.76
N PRO A 177 14.33 1.84 7.56
CA PRO A 177 14.58 1.36 8.92
C PRO A 177 15.35 0.03 8.91
N ALA A 178 16.22 -0.17 9.90
CA ALA A 178 16.99 -1.41 10.04
C ALA A 178 16.06 -2.64 10.23
N GLU A 179 14.88 -2.43 10.83
CA GLU A 179 13.84 -3.42 11.08
C GLU A 179 13.27 -4.06 9.81
N ILE A 180 13.58 -3.54 8.62
CA ILE A 180 13.26 -4.21 7.35
C ILE A 180 13.85 -5.61 7.29
N CYS A 181 14.97 -5.87 7.98
CA CYS A 181 15.58 -7.21 8.05
C CYS A 181 14.70 -8.27 8.74
N LEU A 182 13.69 -7.86 9.51
CA LEU A 182 12.76 -8.77 10.17
C LEU A 182 11.74 -9.37 9.19
N LEU A 183 11.60 -8.79 7.98
CA LEU A 183 10.70 -9.25 6.93
C LEU A 183 11.27 -10.46 6.19
N THR A 184 11.54 -11.55 6.91
CA THR A 184 12.21 -12.76 6.39
C THR A 184 11.42 -13.50 5.29
N ARG A 185 10.13 -13.18 5.11
CA ARG A 185 9.27 -13.70 4.04
C ARG A 185 9.21 -12.81 2.80
N LEU A 186 9.87 -11.66 2.82
CA LEU A 186 9.84 -10.69 1.73
C LEU A 186 10.46 -11.29 0.47
N LYS A 187 9.71 -11.26 -0.62
CA LYS A 187 10.12 -11.72 -1.96
C LYS A 187 10.26 -10.55 -2.90
N GLU A 188 9.43 -9.52 -2.74
CA GLU A 188 9.42 -8.36 -3.61
C GLU A 188 9.60 -7.06 -2.82
N LEU A 189 10.61 -6.29 -3.21
CA LEU A 189 10.92 -4.97 -2.66
C LEU A 189 11.09 -3.95 -3.79
N HIS A 190 10.12 -3.05 -3.92
CA HIS A 190 10.13 -2.01 -4.95
C HIS A 190 10.45 -0.65 -4.32
N LEU A 191 11.63 -0.10 -4.61
CA LEU A 191 12.15 1.15 -4.04
C LEU A 191 12.51 2.19 -5.11
N GLN A 192 12.06 1.97 -6.36
CA GLN A 192 12.43 2.83 -7.47
C GLN A 192 11.98 4.27 -7.25
N ASN A 193 12.70 5.23 -7.82
CA ASN A 193 12.27 6.64 -7.83
C ASN A 193 12.03 7.19 -6.42
N ASN A 194 13.04 7.06 -5.57
CA ASN A 194 13.08 7.64 -4.22
C ASN A 194 14.34 8.50 -4.10
N ARG A 195 14.70 8.90 -2.88
CA ARG A 195 15.90 9.71 -2.58
C ARG A 195 16.89 8.93 -1.72
N LEU A 196 16.96 7.61 -1.89
CA LEU A 196 17.85 6.78 -1.08
C LEU A 196 19.29 6.98 -1.54
N ALA A 197 20.17 7.35 -0.62
CA ALA A 197 21.61 7.44 -0.89
C ALA A 197 22.36 6.17 -0.45
N VAL A 198 21.86 5.51 0.60
CA VAL A 198 22.43 4.31 1.20
C VAL A 198 21.32 3.34 1.60
N LEU A 199 21.67 2.06 1.74
CA LEU A 199 20.82 1.01 2.29
C LEU A 199 21.28 0.60 3.69
N PRO A 200 20.39 0.28 4.64
CA PRO A 200 20.82 -0.29 5.92
C PRO A 200 21.55 -1.62 5.68
N PRO A 201 22.73 -1.86 6.28
CA PRO A 201 23.47 -3.12 6.14
C PRO A 201 22.63 -4.36 6.48
N GLU A 202 21.68 -4.21 7.41
CA GLU A 202 20.74 -5.25 7.84
C GLU A 202 19.86 -5.75 6.69
N LEU A 203 19.61 -4.95 5.65
CA LEU A 203 18.90 -5.40 4.45
C LEU A 203 19.60 -6.58 3.78
N GLY A 204 20.94 -6.68 3.90
CA GLY A 204 21.73 -7.78 3.38
C GLY A 204 21.39 -9.15 3.97
N ILE A 205 20.66 -9.20 5.09
CA ILE A 205 20.18 -10.45 5.72
C ILE A 205 19.07 -11.10 4.86
N LEU A 206 18.31 -10.30 4.11
CA LEU A 206 17.21 -10.82 3.29
C LEU A 206 17.74 -11.46 1.99
N ASP A 207 17.14 -12.59 1.61
CA ASP A 207 17.37 -13.20 0.30
C ASP A 207 16.46 -12.57 -0.75
N LEU A 208 16.89 -11.43 -1.31
CA LEU A 208 16.18 -10.70 -2.36
C LEU A 208 16.81 -10.84 -3.75
N CYS A 209 17.82 -11.70 -3.89
CA CYS A 209 18.57 -11.91 -5.14
C CYS A 209 18.29 -13.26 -5.80
N GLY A 210 17.52 -14.14 -5.15
CA GLY A 210 17.15 -15.44 -5.72
C GLY A 210 16.20 -15.34 -6.93
N PRO A 211 15.97 -16.47 -7.64
CA PRO A 211 15.24 -16.51 -8.90
C PRO A 211 13.74 -16.21 -8.77
N LYS A 212 13.18 -16.26 -7.55
CA LYS A 212 11.77 -15.95 -7.26
C LYS A 212 11.62 -14.63 -6.52
N GLN A 213 12.69 -13.84 -6.44
CA GLN A 213 12.74 -12.59 -5.71
C GLN A 213 12.99 -11.43 -6.64
N VAL A 214 12.48 -10.28 -6.24
CA VAL A 214 12.53 -9.06 -7.05
C VAL A 214 12.86 -7.90 -6.12
N ALA A 215 14.08 -7.38 -6.19
CA ALA A 215 14.37 -6.05 -5.67
C ALA A 215 14.62 -5.06 -6.79
N LYS A 216 14.00 -3.88 -6.69
CA LYS A 216 14.13 -2.81 -7.68
C LYS A 216 14.58 -1.53 -7.00
N LEU A 217 15.80 -1.09 -7.32
CA LEU A 217 16.51 0.00 -6.63
C LEU A 217 16.77 1.23 -7.52
N SER A 218 16.37 1.19 -8.79
CA SER A 218 16.70 2.21 -9.80
C SER A 218 16.07 3.59 -9.51
N GLY A 219 16.74 4.67 -9.93
CA GLY A 219 16.18 6.02 -9.78
C GLY A 219 16.25 6.55 -8.35
N ASN A 220 17.38 6.33 -7.69
CA ASN A 220 17.69 6.85 -6.37
C ASN A 220 19.05 7.57 -6.42
N ASP A 221 19.31 8.41 -5.43
CA ASP A 221 20.54 9.22 -5.33
C ASP A 221 21.70 8.44 -4.68
N TRP A 222 21.96 7.22 -5.17
CA TRP A 222 22.94 6.31 -4.60
C TRP A 222 24.33 6.94 -4.52
N VAL A 223 25.04 6.70 -3.42
CA VAL A 223 26.48 6.99 -3.35
C VAL A 223 27.22 6.17 -4.41
N SER A 224 28.29 6.73 -4.98
CA SER A 224 29.05 6.08 -6.07
C SER A 224 29.41 4.62 -5.79
N PRO A 225 29.83 4.21 -4.57
CA PRO A 225 30.11 2.80 -4.31
C PRO A 225 28.90 1.87 -4.49
N ILE A 226 27.68 2.29 -4.17
CA ILE A 226 26.46 1.51 -4.41
C ILE A 226 26.11 1.52 -5.90
N GLU A 227 26.24 2.68 -6.56
CA GLU A 227 25.99 2.81 -8.00
C GLU A 227 26.90 1.90 -8.82
N ASP A 228 28.19 1.85 -8.49
CA ASP A 228 29.17 0.96 -9.10
C ASP A 228 28.75 -0.51 -8.96
N GLN A 229 28.25 -0.93 -7.80
CA GLN A 229 27.74 -2.30 -7.63
C GLN A 229 26.44 -2.56 -8.40
N LEU A 230 25.55 -1.57 -8.49
CA LEU A 230 24.30 -1.68 -9.26
C LEU A 230 24.55 -1.91 -10.76
N GLN A 231 25.62 -1.31 -11.32
CA GLN A 231 26.02 -1.55 -12.71
C GLN A 231 26.45 -3.00 -12.95
N VAL A 232 27.05 -3.65 -11.94
CA VAL A 232 27.44 -5.07 -12.05
C VAL A 232 26.23 -5.98 -11.87
N GLY A 233 25.40 -5.70 -10.87
CA GLY A 233 24.15 -6.41 -10.64
C GLY A 233 23.67 -6.37 -9.20
N LEU A 234 22.41 -6.75 -9.00
CA LEU A 234 21.76 -6.68 -7.69
C LEU A 234 22.49 -7.52 -6.62
N SER A 235 22.99 -8.70 -6.96
CA SER A 235 23.74 -9.55 -6.02
C SER A 235 24.99 -8.86 -5.46
N HIS A 236 25.70 -8.10 -6.29
CA HIS A 236 26.89 -7.35 -5.89
C HIS A 236 26.56 -6.25 -4.89
N VAL A 237 25.40 -5.59 -5.04
CA VAL A 237 24.91 -4.63 -4.05
C VAL A 237 24.72 -5.32 -2.71
N PHE A 238 24.05 -6.49 -2.69
CA PHE A 238 23.79 -7.23 -1.47
C PHE A 238 25.06 -7.77 -0.81
N ASP A 239 26.05 -8.20 -1.59
CA ASP A 239 27.36 -8.60 -1.05
C ASP A 239 28.14 -7.40 -0.49
N TYR A 240 28.09 -6.28 -1.19
CA TYR A 240 28.74 -5.04 -0.74
C TYR A 240 28.13 -4.53 0.57
N ILE A 241 26.80 -4.48 0.70
CA ILE A 241 26.17 -3.99 1.93
C ILE A 241 26.42 -4.89 3.15
N ARG A 242 26.78 -6.17 2.94
CA ARG A 242 27.20 -7.08 4.02
C ARG A 242 28.63 -6.83 4.50
N SER A 243 29.47 -6.18 3.69
CA SER A 243 30.88 -5.98 3.98
C SER A 243 31.12 -5.00 5.14
N GLU A 244 32.20 -5.22 5.90
CA GLU A 244 32.64 -4.29 6.95
C GLU A 244 32.97 -2.90 6.39
N THR A 245 33.52 -2.85 5.17
CA THR A 245 33.81 -1.61 4.46
C THR A 245 32.54 -0.78 4.26
N TYR A 246 31.44 -1.41 3.83
CA TYR A 246 30.18 -0.70 3.67
C TYR A 246 29.58 -0.28 5.01
N LYS A 247 29.63 -1.13 6.04
CA LYS A 247 29.13 -0.77 7.37
C LYS A 247 29.78 0.51 7.91
N PHE A 248 31.10 0.65 7.72
CA PHE A 248 31.82 1.89 8.08
C PHE A 248 31.34 3.09 7.25
N LEU A 249 31.18 2.92 5.92
CA LEU A 249 30.65 3.97 5.04
C LEU A 249 29.25 4.40 5.47
N TYR A 250 28.37 3.46 5.75
CA TYR A 250 27.00 3.68 6.17
C TYR A 250 26.95 4.46 7.50
N GLN A 251 27.70 4.03 8.51
CA GLN A 251 27.78 4.74 9.80
C GLN A 251 28.25 6.19 9.63
N ARG A 252 29.28 6.41 8.81
CA ARG A 252 29.77 7.77 8.51
C ARG A 252 28.71 8.61 7.78
N HIS A 253 27.97 8.02 6.86
CA HIS A 253 26.90 8.69 6.12
C HIS A 253 25.76 9.13 7.04
N ILE A 254 25.28 8.23 7.91
CA ILE A 254 24.23 8.53 8.89
C ILE A 254 24.71 9.59 9.90
N ALA A 255 25.95 9.51 10.37
CA ALA A 255 26.52 10.49 11.30
C ALA A 255 26.67 11.90 10.69
N ALA A 256 26.80 12.00 9.38
CA ALA A 256 26.92 13.29 8.68
C ALA A 256 25.56 13.99 8.47
N ASP A 257 24.43 13.30 8.66
CA ASP A 257 23.06 13.79 8.42
C ASP A 257 22.88 14.51 7.06
N ASN A 258 23.60 14.05 6.04
CA ASN A 258 23.55 14.61 4.70
C ASN A 258 22.28 14.14 3.98
N LYS A 259 21.14 14.74 4.31
CA LYS A 259 19.87 14.42 3.63
C LYS A 259 19.90 14.88 2.17
N PRO A 260 19.51 14.02 1.22
CA PRO A 260 19.32 14.44 -0.16
C PRO A 260 18.29 15.56 -0.25
N ARG A 261 18.45 16.44 -1.25
CA ARG A 261 17.58 17.61 -1.41
C ARG A 261 16.14 17.16 -1.64
N PRO A 262 15.14 17.88 -1.09
CA PRO A 262 13.74 17.55 -1.33
C PRO A 262 13.38 17.62 -2.82
N ILE A 263 12.50 16.73 -3.29
CA ILE A 263 11.92 16.83 -4.63
C ILE A 263 10.99 18.05 -4.65
N ALA A 264 11.39 19.09 -5.39
CA ALA A 264 10.67 20.36 -5.44
C ALA A 264 9.38 20.30 -6.29
N ASP A 265 9.33 19.46 -7.32
CA ASP A 265 8.20 19.35 -8.25
C ASP A 265 7.42 18.04 -8.05
N LYS A 266 6.32 18.12 -7.30
CA LYS A 266 5.39 17.00 -7.09
C LYS A 266 4.25 16.95 -8.13
N SER A 267 4.24 17.85 -9.13
CA SER A 267 3.15 17.93 -10.13
C SER A 267 3.06 16.68 -11.03
N LYS A 268 4.14 15.93 -11.14
CA LYS A 268 4.21 14.71 -11.95
C LYS A 268 3.58 13.49 -11.28
N LYS A 269 3.41 13.51 -9.94
CA LYS A 269 2.79 12.41 -9.19
C LYS A 269 1.38 12.16 -9.69
N ILE A 270 1.03 10.90 -9.93
CA ILE A 270 -0.29 10.54 -10.46
C ILE A 270 -1.37 10.88 -9.44
N SER A 271 -1.07 10.76 -8.14
CA SER A 271 -1.93 11.20 -7.02
C SER A 271 -2.31 12.69 -7.09
N ARG A 272 -1.57 13.52 -7.83
CA ARG A 272 -1.79 14.97 -7.96
C ARG A 272 -2.44 15.39 -9.28
N LYS A 273 -2.56 14.48 -10.25
CA LYS A 273 -3.24 14.78 -11.51
C LYS A 273 -4.75 14.86 -11.27
N VAL A 274 -5.35 16.02 -11.50
CA VAL A 274 -6.80 16.20 -11.46
C VAL A 274 -7.41 15.34 -12.59
N GLN A 275 -8.22 14.34 -12.22
CA GLN A 275 -9.12 13.62 -13.12
C GLN A 275 -10.57 14.02 -12.83
#